data_AF-A0A965GEV2-F1
#
_entry.id   AF-A0A965GEV2-F1
#
_cell.length_a   1.000
_cell.length_b   1.000
_cell.length_c   1.000
_cell.angle_alpha   90.00
_cell.angle_beta   90.00
_cell.angle_gamma   90.00
#
_symmetry.space_group_name_H-M   'P 1'
#
loop_
_entity.id
_entity.type
_entity.pdbx_description
1 polymer ?
#
loop_
_entity_poly.entity_id
_entity_poly.type
_entity_poly.pdbx_seq_one_letter_code
_entity_poly.pdbx_strand_id
1 'polypeptide(L)'
;MSKNIVGNENLADIEVLERIQQRVLWLAVRMVDFANREREIPPAPGGRDGEFNVKVGGHMASSASVVSIMTSLWFGHLNGDDKVAVKPHASPIFHAIKYLTGELDKSYLKRLR
;
A
#
# COMPACT_ATOMS: atom_id res chain seq x y z
N MET A 1 -20.50 -39.77 14.40
CA MET A 1 -19.51 -39.64 13.30
C MET A 1 -18.78 -38.33 13.50
N SER A 2 -17.53 -38.43 13.95
CA SER A 2 -16.67 -37.29 14.26
C SER A 2 -16.35 -36.55 12.95
N LYS A 3 -16.69 -35.26 12.86
CA LYS A 3 -16.12 -34.39 11.83
C LYS A 3 -14.65 -34.20 12.20
N ASN A 4 -13.77 -34.82 11.41
CA ASN A 4 -12.34 -34.56 11.46
C ASN A 4 -12.12 -33.05 11.39
N ILE A 5 -11.63 -32.49 12.50
CA ILE A 5 -11.04 -31.16 12.56
C ILE A 5 -9.72 -31.29 11.82
N VAL A 6 -9.76 -31.10 10.50
CA VAL A 6 -8.57 -30.81 9.72
C VAL A 6 -7.96 -29.55 10.35
N GLY A 7 -6.65 -29.61 10.60
CA GLY A 7 -5.90 -28.70 11.45
C GLY A 7 -6.35 -27.24 11.37
N ASN A 8 -6.50 -26.66 12.55
CA ASN A 8 -6.59 -25.21 12.78
C ASN A 8 -5.24 -24.58 12.43
N GLU A 9 -4.83 -24.68 11.17
CA GLU A 9 -3.83 -23.81 10.60
C GLU A 9 -4.42 -22.41 10.69
N ASN A 10 -3.65 -21.47 11.24
CA ASN A 10 -4.05 -20.11 11.57
C ASN A 10 -4.32 -19.31 10.28
N LEU A 11 -5.35 -19.70 9.54
CA LEU A 11 -5.85 -18.99 8.37
C LEU A 11 -6.48 -17.73 8.92
N ALA A 12 -5.81 -16.60 8.71
CA ALA A 12 -6.33 -15.30 9.08
C ALA A 12 -7.77 -15.17 8.57
N ASP A 13 -8.66 -14.72 9.45
CA ASP A 13 -10.08 -14.56 9.15
C ASP A 13 -10.26 -13.74 7.87
N ILE A 14 -10.92 -14.34 6.88
CA ILE A 14 -11.11 -13.73 5.55
C ILE A 14 -11.83 -12.39 5.68
N GLU A 15 -12.81 -12.27 6.58
CA GLU A 15 -13.54 -11.01 6.79
C GLU A 15 -12.61 -9.92 7.32
N VAL A 16 -11.68 -10.29 8.20
CA VAL A 16 -10.65 -9.38 8.71
C VAL A 16 -9.71 -8.96 7.59
N LEU A 17 -9.23 -9.91 6.78
CA LEU A 17 -8.35 -9.62 5.64
C LEU A 17 -9.03 -8.70 4.61
N GLU A 18 -10.31 -8.89 4.32
CA GLU A 18 -11.08 -8.02 3.43
C GLU A 18 -11.17 -6.58 3.98
N ARG A 19 -11.41 -6.42 5.28
CA ARG A 19 -11.44 -5.11 5.93
C ARG A 19 -10.08 -4.42 5.89
N ILE A 20 -8.99 -5.16 6.09
CA ILE A 20 -7.63 -4.65 5.96
C ILE A 20 -7.34 -4.25 4.52
N GLN A 21 -7.69 -5.10 3.55
CA GLN A 21 -7.53 -4.83 2.12
C GLN A 21 -8.21 -3.52 1.71
N GLN A 22 -9.45 -3.29 2.16
CA GLN A 22 -10.17 -2.04 1.89
C GLN A 22 -9.43 -0.82 2.45
N ARG A 23 -8.86 -0.94 3.66
CA ARG A 23 -8.06 0.13 4.26
C ARG A 23 -6.77 0.38 3.48
N VAL A 24 -6.06 -0.67 3.10
CA VAL A 24 -4.82 -0.61 2.31
C VAL A 24 -5.09 0.07 0.97
N LEU A 25 -6.14 -0.35 0.25
CA LEU A 25 -6.51 0.23 -1.04
C LEU A 25 -6.88 1.72 -0.90
N TRP A 26 -7.69 2.07 0.10
CA TRP A 26 -8.08 3.45 0.34
C TRP A 26 -6.88 4.35 0.61
N LEU A 27 -5.96 3.92 1.48
CA LEU A 27 -4.74 4.64 1.78
C LEU A 27 -3.86 4.80 0.53
N ALA A 28 -3.67 3.72 -0.24
CA ALA A 28 -2.88 3.74 -1.47
C ALA A 28 -3.43 4.75 -2.48
N VAL A 29 -4.74 4.75 -2.74
CA VAL A 29 -5.38 5.72 -3.63
C VAL A 29 -5.25 7.13 -3.08
N ARG A 30 -5.46 7.32 -1.77
CA ARG A 30 -5.36 8.65 -1.14
C ARG A 30 -3.95 9.23 -1.21
N MET A 31 -2.91 8.42 -1.06
CA MET A 31 -1.52 8.87 -1.22
C MET A 31 -1.24 9.38 -2.63
N VAL A 32 -1.70 8.64 -3.65
CA VAL A 32 -1.54 9.05 -5.06
C VAL A 32 -2.35 10.32 -5.35
N ASP A 33 -3.59 10.39 -4.88
CA ASP A 33 -4.45 11.57 -5.02
C ASP A 33 -3.81 12.81 -4.37
N PHE A 34 -3.34 12.69 -3.12
CA PHE A 34 -2.63 13.77 -2.42
C PHE A 34 -1.41 14.24 -3.21
N ALA A 35 -0.56 13.31 -3.67
CA ALA A 35 0.65 13.62 -4.42
C ALA A 35 0.37 14.39 -5.72
N ASN A 36 -0.77 14.13 -6.37
CA ASN A 36 -1.13 14.73 -7.65
C ASN A 36 -2.03 15.98 -7.54
N ARG A 37 -2.66 16.24 -6.39
CA ARG A 37 -3.66 17.32 -6.26
C ARG A 37 -3.45 18.29 -5.11
N GLU A 38 -2.90 17.84 -3.98
CA GLU A 38 -2.83 18.63 -2.74
C GLU A 38 -1.41 18.94 -2.28
N ARG A 39 -0.42 18.27 -2.88
CA ARG A 39 0.99 18.48 -2.57
C ARG A 39 1.39 19.91 -2.92
N GLU A 40 1.92 20.63 -1.94
CA GLU A 40 2.62 21.89 -2.19
C GLU A 40 3.78 21.66 -3.16
N ILE A 41 3.76 22.40 -4.27
CA ILE A 41 4.79 22.30 -5.29
C ILE A 41 5.76 23.47 -5.09
N PRO A 42 7.05 23.20 -4.85
CA PRO A 42 8.05 24.26 -4.74
C PRO A 42 8.13 25.06 -6.06
N PRO A 43 8.37 26.37 -6.03
CA PRO A 43 8.53 27.16 -7.24
C PRO A 43 9.71 26.63 -8.07
N ALA A 44 9.49 26.47 -9.37
CA ALA A 44 10.53 25.99 -10.27
C ALA A 44 11.63 27.05 -10.47
N PRO A 45 12.91 26.65 -10.62
CA PRO A 45 13.97 27.59 -10.94
C PRO A 45 13.68 28.36 -12.23
N GLY A 46 13.67 29.69 -12.14
CA GLY A 46 13.45 30.58 -13.28
C GLY A 46 12.04 30.54 -13.88
N GLY A 47 11.00 30.17 -13.10
CA GLY A 47 9.62 30.16 -13.57
C GLY A 47 9.27 29.02 -14.54
N ARG A 48 10.10 27.97 -14.57
CA ARG A 48 9.92 26.79 -15.45
C ARG A 48 8.95 25.76 -14.85
N ASP A 49 7.81 26.23 -14.34
CA ASP A 49 6.87 25.38 -13.60
C ASP A 49 6.40 24.16 -14.42
N GLY A 50 6.21 24.30 -15.74
CA GLY A 50 5.82 23.17 -16.59
C GLY A 50 6.83 22.02 -16.69
N GLU A 51 8.12 22.28 -16.41
CA GLU A 51 9.21 21.29 -16.47
C GLU A 51 9.49 20.64 -15.11
N PHE A 52 9.32 21.39 -14.01
CA PHE A 52 9.66 20.94 -12.66
C PHE A 52 8.44 20.57 -11.80
N ASN A 53 7.25 21.08 -12.12
CA ASN A 53 6.01 20.83 -11.37
C ASN A 53 5.17 19.72 -12.03
N VAL A 54 5.86 18.67 -12.49
CA VAL A 54 5.21 17.54 -13.17
C VAL A 54 4.39 16.73 -12.17
N LYS A 55 3.19 16.32 -12.60
CA LYS A 55 2.39 15.33 -11.86
C LYS A 55 3.24 14.10 -11.61
N VAL A 56 3.44 13.78 -10.34
CA VAL A 56 4.36 12.71 -9.88
C VAL A 56 3.92 11.32 -10.36
N GLY A 57 2.69 11.19 -10.86
CA GLY A 57 2.15 9.93 -11.35
C GLY A 57 1.71 9.02 -10.21
N GLY A 58 1.57 7.74 -10.53
CA GLY A 58 1.07 6.69 -9.63
C GLY A 58 0.33 5.63 -10.44
N HIS A 59 0.87 4.42 -10.48
CA HIS A 59 0.29 3.31 -11.24
C HIS A 59 -0.89 2.70 -10.47
N MET A 60 -1.99 3.44 -10.32
CA MET A 60 -3.13 3.01 -9.51
C MET A 60 -3.67 1.66 -9.93
N ALA A 61 -3.81 1.41 -11.25
CA ALA A 61 -4.31 0.14 -11.76
C ALA A 61 -3.38 -1.03 -11.43
N SER A 62 -2.07 -0.92 -11.72
CA SER A 62 -1.11 -2.00 -11.42
C SER A 62 -0.83 -2.16 -9.93
N SER A 63 -1.05 -1.11 -9.12
CA SER A 63 -0.92 -1.19 -7.67
C SER A 63 -2.15 -1.87 -7.08
N ALA A 64 -3.36 -1.47 -7.49
CA ALA A 64 -4.60 -2.06 -7.03
C ALA A 64 -4.72 -3.54 -7.42
N SER A 65 -4.17 -3.94 -8.58
CA SER A 65 -4.25 -5.33 -9.05
C SER A 65 -3.56 -6.36 -8.15
N VAL A 66 -2.71 -5.93 -7.21
CA VAL A 66 -2.00 -6.82 -6.28
C VAL A 66 -2.43 -6.65 -4.82
N VAL A 67 -3.42 -5.80 -4.52
CA VAL A 67 -3.85 -5.49 -3.13
C VAL A 67 -4.22 -6.75 -2.36
N SER A 68 -4.96 -7.69 -2.97
CA SER A 68 -5.41 -8.92 -2.32
C SER A 68 -4.24 -9.83 -1.98
N ILE A 69 -3.32 -10.02 -2.93
CA ILE A 69 -2.12 -10.86 -2.78
C ILE A 69 -1.22 -10.29 -1.68
N MET A 70 -0.97 -8.98 -1.70
CA MET A 70 -0.12 -8.36 -0.67
C MET A 70 -0.80 -8.34 0.70
N THR A 71 -2.12 -8.18 0.77
CA THR A 71 -2.83 -8.23 2.06
C THR A 71 -2.77 -9.63 2.66
N SER A 72 -3.05 -10.68 1.88
CA SER A 72 -3.01 -12.06 2.39
C SER A 72 -1.60 -12.45 2.84
N LEU A 73 -0.56 -12.05 2.10
CA LEU A 73 0.82 -12.29 2.48
C LEU A 73 1.16 -11.58 3.80
N TRP A 74 1.03 -10.26 3.89
CA TRP A 74 1.52 -9.50 5.06
C TRP A 74 0.71 -9.71 6.34
N PHE A 75 -0.59 -9.99 6.23
CA PHE A 75 -1.47 -10.10 7.40
C PHE A 75 -1.92 -11.53 7.71
N GLY A 76 -1.56 -12.50 6.87
CA GLY A 76 -1.98 -13.90 7.04
C GLY A 76 -0.89 -14.95 6.89
N HIS A 77 0.29 -14.62 6.34
CA HIS A 77 1.29 -15.66 6.02
C HIS A 77 2.74 -15.31 6.38
N LEU A 78 3.18 -14.09 6.06
CA LEU A 78 4.57 -13.68 6.22
C LEU A 78 4.96 -13.55 7.70
N ASN A 79 6.22 -13.87 7.99
CA ASN A 79 6.89 -13.64 9.25
C ASN A 79 8.19 -12.83 9.05
N GLY A 80 8.97 -12.63 10.12
CA GLY A 80 10.18 -11.80 10.10
C GLY A 80 11.34 -12.36 9.26
N ASP A 81 11.35 -13.67 8.99
CA ASP A 81 12.40 -14.34 8.23
C ASP A 81 12.19 -14.19 6.72
N ASP A 82 10.94 -13.98 6.29
CA ASP A 82 10.59 -13.88 4.88
C ASP A 82 11.17 -12.62 4.21
N LYS A 83 11.65 -12.79 2.98
CA LYS A 83 12.16 -11.69 2.14
C LYS A 83 11.29 -11.55 0.91
N VAL A 84 10.69 -10.37 0.74
CA VAL A 84 9.73 -10.12 -0.34
C VAL A 84 10.24 -9.01 -1.26
N ALA A 85 10.42 -9.33 -2.53
CA ALA A 85 10.66 -8.35 -3.58
C ALA A 85 9.33 -7.80 -4.09
N VAL A 86 9.04 -6.53 -3.79
CA VAL A 86 7.80 -5.87 -4.22
C VAL A 86 8.00 -5.24 -5.59
N LYS A 87 7.03 -5.42 -6.50
CA LYS A 87 6.99 -4.70 -7.77
C LYS A 87 7.06 -3.19 -7.51
N PRO A 88 7.96 -2.42 -8.15
CA PRO A 88 8.15 -0.99 -7.84
C PRO A 88 6.87 -0.16 -7.90
N HIS A 89 5.97 -0.47 -8.84
CA HIS A 89 4.71 0.24 -9.03
C HIS A 89 3.63 -0.10 -8.00
N ALA A 90 3.81 -1.13 -7.17
CA ALA A 90 2.94 -1.45 -6.04
C ALA A 90 3.38 -0.70 -4.76
N SER A 91 4.32 0.25 -4.86
CA SER A 91 4.80 1.01 -3.73
C SER A 91 3.69 1.70 -2.91
N PRO A 92 2.58 2.24 -3.47
CA PRO A 92 1.52 2.81 -2.65
C PRO A 92 0.86 1.78 -1.73
N ILE A 93 0.65 0.55 -2.21
CA ILE A 93 0.11 -0.55 -1.40
C ILE A 93 1.10 -0.93 -0.31
N PHE A 94 2.37 -1.08 -0.68
CA PHE A 94 3.42 -1.43 0.28
C PHE A 94 3.55 -0.38 1.40
N HIS A 95 3.53 0.91 1.08
CA HIS A 95 3.59 1.98 2.09
C HIS A 95 2.36 1.98 2.99
N ALA A 96 1.16 1.70 2.45
CA ALA A 96 -0.05 1.56 3.25
C ALA A 96 0.06 0.38 4.24
N ILE A 97 0.60 -0.76 3.79
CA ILE A 97 0.86 -1.92 4.65
C ILE A 97 1.85 -1.55 5.75
N LYS A 98 3.00 -0.96 5.40
CA LYS A 98 4.03 -0.55 6.38
C LYS A 98 3.50 0.45 7.40
N TYR A 99 2.58 1.32 7.00
CA TYR A 99 1.91 2.21 7.94
C TYR A 99 0.97 1.44 8.89
N LEU A 100 0.15 0.53 8.38
CA LEU A 100 -0.77 -0.25 9.20
C LEU A 100 -0.06 -1.24 10.14
N THR A 101 1.12 -1.74 9.78
CA THR A 101 1.96 -2.59 10.63
C THR A 101 2.83 -1.80 11.62
N GLY A 102 2.80 -0.47 11.57
CA GLY A 102 3.57 0.41 12.47
C GLY A 102 5.05 0.56 12.09
N GLU A 103 5.47 0.05 10.94
CA GLU A 103 6.84 0.15 10.43
C GLU A 103 7.10 1.49 9.72
N LEU A 104 6.05 2.23 9.39
CA LEU A 104 6.13 3.54 8.74
C LEU A 104 5.24 4.57 9.46
N ASP A 105 5.80 5.73 9.77
CA ASP A 105 5.05 6.81 10.41
C ASP A 105 4.02 7.45 9.45
N LYS A 106 2.92 7.96 10.01
CA LYS A 106 1.84 8.62 9.26
C LYS A 106 2.34 9.76 8.38
N SER A 107 3.38 10.48 8.78
CA SER A 107 3.93 11.60 8.01
C SER A 107 4.42 11.18 6.62
N TYR A 108 4.82 9.92 6.43
CA TYR A 108 5.29 9.41 5.14
C TYR A 108 4.16 9.23 4.12
N LEU A 109 2.91 9.06 4.55
CA LEU A 109 1.78 8.91 3.62
C LEU A 109 1.59 10.14 2.71
N LYS A 110 2.02 11.32 3.14
CA LYS A 110 1.96 12.56 2.36
C LYS A 110 3.25 12.85 1.57
N ARG A 111 4.24 11.96 1.65
CA ARG A 111 5.58 12.14 1.08
C ARG A 111 5.86 11.21 -0.10
N LEU A 112 4.86 10.43 -0.55
CA LEU A 112 4.98 9.60 -1.76
C LEU A 112 5.38 10.47 -2.96
N ARG A 113 6.58 10.22 -3.52
CA ARG A 113 7.21 10.98 -4.60
C ARG A 113 8.15 10.09 -5.38
#